data_AF-A0A538DFR9-F1
#
_entry.id   AF-A0A538DFR9-F1
#
_cell.length_a   1.000
_cell.length_b   1.000
_cell.length_c   1.000
_cell.angle_alpha   90.00
_cell.angle_beta   90.00
_cell.angle_gamma   90.00
#
_symmetry.space_group_name_H-M   'P 1'
#
loop_
_entity.id
_entity.type
_entity.pdbx_description
1 polymer ?
#
loop_
_entity_poly.entity_id
_entity_poly.type
_entity_poly.pdbx_seq_one_letter_code
_entity_poly.pdbx_strand_id
1 'polypeptide(L)'
;MAKGRESFEKRRLEKVRDERKAEKRDKRVLRKTEGESDLDEAAIMERFRLLSERHANGDIDDLAYKSQRHEIFAALGLEDPAE
;
A
#
# COMPACT_ATOMS: atom_id res chain seq x y z
N MET A 1 28.00 -42.48 26.48
CA MET A 1 27.86 -42.22 25.03
C MET A 1 26.55 -41.45 24.78
N ALA A 2 26.54 -40.12 24.91
CA ALA A 2 25.32 -39.29 24.75
C ALA A 2 25.50 -38.04 23.85
N LYS A 3 26.67 -37.88 23.21
CA LYS A 3 27.05 -36.68 22.42
C LYS A 3 26.38 -36.58 21.03
N GLY A 4 25.72 -37.63 20.56
CA GLY A 4 25.09 -37.67 19.24
C GLY A 4 23.71 -37.01 19.20
N ARG A 5 22.90 -37.16 20.25
CA ARG A 5 21.48 -36.72 20.26
C ARG A 5 21.35 -35.20 20.31
N GLU A 6 22.21 -34.53 21.09
CA GLU A 6 22.21 -33.06 21.21
C GLU A 6 22.51 -32.36 19.87
N SER A 7 23.31 -32.98 19.00
CA SER A 7 23.65 -32.42 17.69
C SER A 7 22.49 -32.48 16.70
N PHE A 8 21.66 -33.54 16.76
CA PHE A 8 20.45 -33.67 15.93
C PHE A 8 19.33 -32.73 16.39
N GLU A 9 19.16 -32.57 17.71
CA GLU A 9 18.16 -31.65 18.27
C GLU A 9 18.49 -30.18 17.93
N LYS A 10 19.77 -29.79 18.03
CA LYS A 10 20.21 -28.45 17.60
C LYS A 10 19.92 -28.20 16.12
N ARG A 11 20.25 -29.16 15.24
CA ARG A 11 19.99 -29.03 13.80
C ARG A 11 18.48 -28.97 13.49
N ARG A 12 17.65 -29.68 14.25
CA ARG A 12 16.17 -29.62 14.11
C ARG A 12 15.62 -28.26 14.53
N LEU A 13 16.11 -27.70 15.63
CA LEU A 13 15.70 -26.37 16.11
C LEU A 13 16.15 -25.26 15.16
N GLU A 14 17.33 -25.40 14.56
CA GLU A 14 17.84 -24.46 13.56
C GLU A 14 16.96 -24.43 12.31
N LYS A 15 16.59 -25.60 11.76
CA LYS A 15 15.65 -25.70 10.64
C LYS A 15 14.29 -25.05 10.94
N VAL A 16 13.72 -25.32 12.12
CA VAL A 16 12.43 -24.71 12.52
C VAL A 16 12.53 -23.19 12.66
N ARG A 17 13.69 -22.67 13.08
CA ARG A 17 13.93 -21.21 13.16
C ARG A 17 14.04 -20.59 11.76
N ASP A 18 14.70 -21.25 10.83
CA ASP A 18 14.85 -20.76 9.46
C ASP A 18 13.54 -20.82 8.68
N GLU A 19 12.76 -21.90 8.84
CA GLU A 19 11.40 -22.02 8.28
C GLU A 19 10.48 -20.89 8.79
N ARG A 20 10.50 -20.60 10.10
CA ARG A 20 9.71 -19.48 10.67
C ARG A 20 10.16 -18.11 10.18
N LYS A 21 11.45 -17.92 9.91
CA LYS A 21 11.97 -16.66 9.33
C LYS A 21 11.56 -16.52 7.87
N ALA A 22 11.63 -17.60 7.10
CA ALA A 22 11.16 -17.63 5.72
C ALA A 22 9.66 -17.34 5.63
N GLU A 23 8.83 -17.97 6.47
CA GLU A 23 7.39 -17.73 6.53
C GLU A 23 7.05 -16.26 6.87
N LYS A 24 7.78 -15.65 7.81
CA LYS A 24 7.60 -14.21 8.12
C LYS A 24 8.03 -13.30 6.98
N ARG A 25 9.09 -13.65 6.25
CA ARG A 25 9.56 -12.88 5.09
C ARG A 25 8.55 -12.98 3.95
N ASP A 26 8.01 -14.17 3.71
CA ASP A 26 7.00 -14.43 2.69
C ASP A 26 5.70 -13.67 2.99
N LYS A 27 5.22 -13.70 4.25
CA LYS A 27 4.10 -12.85 4.71
C LYS A 27 4.35 -11.35 4.53
N ARG A 28 5.60 -10.89 4.60
CA ARG A 28 5.95 -9.47 4.38
C ARG A 28 5.96 -9.12 2.90
N VAL A 29 6.35 -10.04 2.02
CA VAL A 29 6.28 -9.88 0.57
C VAL A 29 4.82 -9.93 0.11
N LEU A 30 4.03 -10.90 0.60
CA LEU A 30 2.60 -10.98 0.35
C LEU A 30 1.87 -9.71 0.81
N ARG A 31 2.15 -9.15 1.99
CA ARG A 31 1.59 -7.84 2.39
C ARG A 31 2.05 -6.68 1.52
N LYS A 32 3.22 -6.76 0.89
CA LYS A 32 3.71 -5.72 -0.02
C LYS A 32 3.03 -5.81 -1.40
N THR A 33 2.57 -7.00 -1.79
CA THR A 33 1.85 -7.24 -3.06
C THR A 33 0.33 -7.21 -2.91
N GLU A 34 -0.22 -7.56 -1.75
CA GLU A 34 -1.67 -7.52 -1.45
C GLU A 34 -2.15 -6.16 -0.93
N GLY A 35 -1.22 -5.24 -0.65
CA GLY A 35 -1.51 -3.83 -0.33
C GLY A 35 -1.47 -2.90 -1.55
N GLU A 36 -1.12 -3.41 -2.74
CA GLU A 36 -1.34 -2.73 -4.03
C GLU A 36 -2.75 -3.04 -4.52
N SER A 37 -3.76 -2.63 -3.76
CA SER A 37 -5.11 -2.53 -4.27
C SER A 37 -5.20 -1.32 -5.20
N ASP A 38 -4.91 -1.53 -6.49
CA ASP A 38 -5.54 -0.99 -7.71
C ASP A 38 -6.05 0.46 -7.81
N LEU A 39 -5.69 1.35 -6.89
CA LEU A 39 -5.85 2.79 -7.07
C LEU A 39 -4.49 3.32 -7.48
N ASP A 40 -4.39 3.82 -8.73
CA ASP A 40 -3.25 4.60 -9.18
C ASP A 40 -3.28 5.97 -8.47
N GLU A 41 -3.04 5.94 -7.16
CA GLU A 41 -3.03 7.11 -6.29
C GLU A 41 -2.05 8.15 -6.83
N ALA A 42 -0.93 7.72 -7.40
CA ALA A 42 0.03 8.59 -8.05
C ALA A 42 -0.60 9.36 -9.23
N ALA A 43 -1.33 8.68 -10.12
CA ALA A 43 -2.04 9.35 -11.21
C ALA A 43 -3.21 10.21 -10.72
N ILE A 44 -3.93 9.81 -9.67
CA ILE A 44 -5.02 10.62 -9.11
C ILE A 44 -4.47 11.90 -8.47
N MET A 45 -3.35 11.80 -7.75
CA MET A 45 -2.65 12.95 -7.17
C MET A 45 -2.04 13.86 -8.24
N GLU A 46 -1.57 13.31 -9.37
CA GLU A 46 -1.13 14.10 -10.52
C GLU A 46 -2.29 14.90 -11.14
N ARG A 47 -3.47 14.28 -11.29
CA ARG A 47 -4.69 14.97 -11.74
C ARG A 47 -5.06 16.10 -10.80
N PHE A 48 -4.97 15.88 -9.49
CA PHE A 48 -5.23 16.92 -8.50
C PHE A 48 -4.29 18.12 -8.63
N ARG A 49 -2.99 17.85 -8.82
CA ARG A 49 -1.99 18.90 -9.03
C ARG A 49 -2.33 19.75 -10.27
N LEU A 50 -2.59 19.11 -11.40
CA LEU A 50 -2.95 19.81 -12.64
C LEU A 50 -4.23 20.63 -12.48
N LEU A 51 -5.21 20.11 -11.75
CA LEU A 51 -6.45 20.82 -11.44
C LEU A 51 -6.19 22.08 -10.60
N SER A 52 -5.36 21.98 -9.56
CA SER A 52 -4.96 23.14 -8.75
C SER A 52 -4.15 24.17 -9.54
N GLU A 53 -3.26 23.73 -10.44
CA GLU A 53 -2.50 24.63 -11.31
C GLU A 53 -3.44 25.41 -12.26
N ARG A 54 -4.43 24.73 -12.86
CA ARG A 54 -5.45 25.38 -13.71
C ARG A 54 -6.29 26.38 -12.92
N HIS A 55 -6.70 26.05 -11.70
CA HIS A 55 -7.44 26.97 -10.83
C HIS A 55 -6.60 28.19 -10.43
N ALA A 56 -5.34 27.99 -10.06
CA ALA A 56 -4.41 29.07 -9.72
C ALA A 56 -4.12 29.99 -10.91
N ASN A 57 -4.09 29.45 -12.14
CA ASN A 57 -3.95 30.22 -13.37
C ASN A 57 -5.24 30.95 -13.78
N GLY A 58 -6.38 30.64 -13.16
CA GLY A 58 -7.69 31.17 -13.54
C GLY A 58 -8.28 30.54 -14.81
N ASP A 59 -7.75 29.39 -15.26
CA ASP A 59 -8.24 28.65 -16.43
C ASP A 59 -9.60 27.99 -16.17
N ILE A 60 -9.92 27.74 -14.89
CA ILE A 60 -11.19 27.19 -14.43
C ILE A 60 -11.75 28.02 -13.28
N ASP A 61 -13.08 28.11 -13.20
CA ASP A 61 -13.79 28.81 -12.15
C ASP A 61 -13.91 27.96 -10.87
N ASP A 62 -14.22 28.63 -9.75
CA ASP A 62 -14.33 28.00 -8.44
C ASP A 62 -15.34 26.84 -8.38
N LEU A 63 -16.42 26.93 -9.18
CA LEU A 63 -17.44 25.89 -9.24
C LEU A 63 -16.91 24.63 -9.94
N ALA A 64 -16.27 24.79 -11.11
CA ALA A 64 -15.65 23.68 -11.82
C ALA A 64 -14.50 23.04 -11.02
N TYR A 65 -13.70 23.85 -10.33
CA TYR A 65 -12.64 23.34 -9.45
C TYR A 65 -13.20 22.46 -8.33
N LYS A 66 -14.25 22.90 -7.64
CA LYS A 66 -14.88 22.12 -6.56
C LYS A 66 -15.48 20.80 -7.06
N SER A 67 -16.16 20.81 -8.21
CA SER A 67 -16.74 19.59 -8.79
C SER A 67 -15.67 18.56 -9.14
N GLN A 68 -14.61 18.97 -9.84
CA GLN A 68 -13.53 18.07 -10.25
C GLN A 68 -12.68 17.60 -9.05
N ARG A 69 -12.49 18.45 -8.04
CA ARG A 69 -11.84 18.07 -6.79
C ARG A 69 -12.62 16.98 -6.06
N HIS A 70 -13.94 17.10 -6.02
CA HIS A 70 -14.81 16.10 -5.41
C HIS A 70 -14.70 14.74 -6.14
N GLU A 71 -14.68 14.73 -7.47
CA GLU A 71 -14.47 13.50 -8.25
C GLU A 71 -13.12 12.82 -7.94
N ILE A 72 -12.05 13.61 -7.77
CA ILE A 72 -10.73 13.12 -7.40
C ILE A 72 -10.75 12.52 -5.99
N PHE A 73 -11.41 13.16 -5.03
CA PHE A 73 -11.48 12.69 -3.65
C PHE A 73 -12.38 11.47 -3.50
N ALA A 74 -13.48 11.39 -4.25
CA ALA A 74 -14.30 10.19 -4.37
C ALA A 74 -13.49 9.03 -4.98
N ALA A 75 -12.67 9.29 -6.01
CA ALA A 75 -11.77 8.28 -6.58
C ALA A 75 -10.70 7.78 -5.61
N LEU A 76 -10.29 8.62 -4.64
CA LEU A 76 -9.40 8.23 -3.53
C LEU A 76 -10.15 7.56 -2.37
N GLY A 77 -11.48 7.49 -2.42
CA GLY A 77 -12.31 7.00 -1.31
C GLY A 77 -12.25 7.89 -0.05
N LEU A 78 -11.87 9.16 -0.21
CA LEU A 78 -11.78 10.16 0.87
C LEU A 78 -13.08 10.94 1.08
N GLU A 79 -14.02 10.83 0.14
CA GLU A 79 -15.36 11.41 0.20
C GLU A 79 -16.38 10.28 0.11
N ASP A 80 -17.15 10.11 1.18
CA ASP A 80 -18.35 9.27 1.17
C ASP A 80 -19.40 10.02 0.33
N PRO A 81 -20.04 9.41 -0.70
CA PRO A 81 -21.07 10.05 -1.51
C PRO A 81 -22.39 10.29 -0.74
N ALA A 82 -22.32 10.55 0.56
CA ALA A 82 -23.44 10.66 1.47
C ALA A 82 -23.44 11.99 2.22
N GLU A 83 -23.78 13.08 1.50
CA GLU A 83 -24.56 14.18 2.10
C GLU A 83 -25.57 14.74 1.08
#